data_AF-A0A8T3LG32-F1
#
_entry.id   AF-A0A8T3LG32-F1
#
_cell.length_a   1.000
_cell.length_b   1.000
_cell.length_c   1.000
_cell.angle_alpha   90.00
_cell.angle_beta   90.00
_cell.angle_gamma   90.00
#
_symmetry.space_group_name_H-M   'P 1'
#
loop_
_entity.id
_entity.type
_entity.pdbx_description
1 polymer ?
#
loop_
_entity_poly.entity_id
_entity_poly.type
_entity_poly.pdbx_seq_one_letter_code
_entity_poly.pdbx_strand_id
1 'polypeptide(L)'
;VLQEDTGVTLPAELAVMLGRLERELRQGSVSEESQQWLAQCGLTAEQMAAQLEAEYIPERKLHLYHCDHRGLPLALISPEGETAWQGEYDE
;
A
#
# COMPACT_ATOMS: atom_id res chain seq x y z
N VAL A 1 4.30 3.10 3.16
CA VAL A 1 4.15 4.16 4.19
C VAL A 1 4.13 3.45 5.53
N LEU A 2 5.27 3.40 6.24
CA LEU A 2 5.44 2.62 7.47
C LEU A 2 5.19 3.44 8.75
N GLN A 3 4.32 4.46 8.71
CA GLN A 3 4.14 5.35 9.86
C GLN A 3 2.68 5.75 10.08
N GLU A 4 1.72 4.84 10.25
CA GLU A 4 0.43 5.28 10.83
C GLU A 4 -0.21 4.38 11.91
N ASP A 5 0.26 3.17 12.23
CA ASP A 5 -0.56 2.27 13.09
C ASP A 5 0.07 1.78 14.42
N THR A 6 1.20 2.33 14.87
CA THR A 6 1.83 1.92 16.16
C THR A 6 1.95 3.02 17.21
N GLY A 7 1.61 4.28 16.89
CA GLY A 7 1.77 5.41 17.81
C GLY A 7 3.21 5.76 18.17
N VAL A 8 4.20 5.15 17.52
CA VAL A 8 5.63 5.40 17.70
C VAL A 8 6.14 6.34 16.62
N THR A 9 6.60 7.53 17.01
CA THR A 9 7.29 8.45 16.10
C THR A 9 8.78 8.14 16.08
N LEU A 10 9.27 7.66 14.94
CA LEU A 10 10.70 7.43 14.72
C LEU A 10 11.44 8.76 14.48
N PRO A 11 12.66 8.92 15.01
CA PRO A 11 13.55 10.00 14.59
C PRO A 11 13.75 10.00 13.07
N ALA A 12 13.85 11.19 12.46
CA ALA A 12 13.90 11.34 11.00
C ALA A 12 15.05 10.55 10.35
N GLU A 13 16.23 10.57 10.97
CA GLU A 13 17.40 9.83 10.48
C GLU A 13 17.16 8.31 10.46
N LEU A 14 16.57 7.78 11.54
CA LEU A 14 16.24 6.35 11.63
C LEU A 14 15.16 5.95 10.60
N ALA A 15 14.16 6.81 10.38
CA ALA A 15 13.14 6.57 9.37
C ALA A 15 13.73 6.51 7.95
N VAL A 16 14.70 7.38 7.65
CA VAL A 16 15.42 7.37 6.37
C VAL A 16 16.25 6.10 6.22
N MET A 17 16.99 5.70 7.25
CA MET A 17 17.79 4.47 7.23
C MET A 17 16.92 3.22 7.04
N LEU A 18 15.83 3.10 7.81
CA LEU A 18 14.90 1.98 7.68
C LEU A 18 14.22 1.94 6.31
N GLY A 19 13.83 3.11 5.76
CA GLY A 19 13.26 3.19 4.42
C GLY A 19 14.26 2.88 3.30
N ARG A 20 15.58 3.08 3.53
CA ARG A 20 16.63 2.58 2.63
C ARG A 20 16.74 1.06 2.73
N LEU A 21 16.87 0.54 3.94
CA LEU A 21 17.01 -0.89 4.19
C LEU A 21 15.82 -1.70 3.64
N GLU A 22 14.59 -1.23 3.83
CA GLU A 22 13.40 -1.88 3.28
C GLU A 22 13.49 -2.02 1.75
N ARG A 23 13.88 -0.95 1.05
CA ARG A 23 14.04 -0.99 -0.43
C ARG A 23 15.13 -1.97 -0.86
N GLU A 24 16.27 -1.95 -0.18
CA GLU A 24 17.38 -2.87 -0.45
C GLU A 24 16.98 -4.34 -0.28
N LEU A 25 16.25 -4.65 0.80
CA LEU A 25 15.73 -5.99 1.06
C LEU A 25 14.70 -6.42 0.00
N ARG A 26 13.76 -5.54 -0.37
CA ARG A 26 12.79 -5.82 -1.44
C ARG A 26 13.45 -6.05 -2.80
N GLN A 27 14.58 -5.39 -3.07
CA GLN A 27 15.36 -5.57 -4.30
C GLN A 27 16.31 -6.77 -4.26
N GLY A 28 16.48 -7.42 -3.10
CA GLY A 28 17.42 -8.52 -2.91
C GLY A 28 18.89 -8.09 -2.98
N SER A 29 19.18 -6.78 -2.81
CA SER A 29 20.52 -6.22 -2.91
C SER A 29 20.77 -5.28 -1.72
N VAL A 30 21.38 -5.81 -0.67
CA VAL A 30 21.65 -5.09 0.59
C VAL A 30 23.05 -4.54 0.60
N SER A 31 23.17 -3.24 0.84
CA SER A 31 24.47 -2.54 0.86
C SER A 31 25.33 -3.00 2.05
N GLU A 32 26.66 -2.88 1.92
CA GLU A 32 27.58 -3.23 3.01
C GLU A 32 27.31 -2.40 4.28
N GLU A 33 26.94 -1.13 4.12
CA GLU A 33 26.55 -0.25 5.22
C GLU A 33 25.34 -0.82 5.98
N SER A 34 24.29 -1.21 5.26
CA SER A 34 23.10 -1.83 5.84
C SER A 34 23.40 -3.19 6.47
N GLN A 35 24.28 -4.01 5.86
CA GLN A 35 24.70 -5.28 6.44
C GLN A 35 25.46 -5.09 7.76
N GLN A 36 26.39 -4.14 7.83
CA GLN A 36 27.12 -3.81 9.04
C GLN A 36 26.22 -3.25 10.13
N TRP A 37 25.25 -2.42 9.77
CA TRP A 37 24.27 -1.90 10.71
C TRP A 37 23.38 -3.01 11.30
N LEU A 38 22.88 -3.92 10.45
CA LEU A 38 22.14 -5.10 10.90
C LEU A 38 22.97 -5.99 11.84
N ALA A 39 24.24 -6.22 11.50
CA ALA A 39 25.16 -7.01 12.33
C ALA A 39 25.39 -6.37 13.71
N GLN A 40 25.49 -5.04 13.79
CA GLN A 40 25.58 -4.30 15.07
C GLN A 40 24.32 -4.49 15.92
N CYS A 41 23.16 -4.64 15.29
CA CYS A 41 21.89 -4.96 15.95
C CYS A 41 21.72 -6.46 16.24
N GLY A 42 22.66 -7.33 15.83
CA GLY A 42 22.54 -8.78 15.98
C GLY A 42 21.54 -9.44 15.01
N LEU A 43 21.26 -8.80 13.87
CA LEU A 43 20.31 -9.23 12.86
C LEU A 43 21.02 -9.54 11.54
N THR A 44 20.39 -10.38 10.72
CA THR A 44 20.81 -10.65 9.34
C THR A 44 19.80 -10.08 8.34
N ALA A 45 20.25 -9.82 7.12
CA ALA A 45 19.36 -9.38 6.04
C ALA A 45 18.23 -10.39 5.77
N GLU A 46 18.54 -11.69 5.84
CA GLU A 46 17.56 -12.76 5.62
C GLU A 46 16.46 -12.75 6.71
N GLN A 47 16.85 -12.62 7.98
CA GLN A 47 15.88 -12.50 9.08
C GLN A 47 14.99 -11.28 8.91
N MET A 48 15.57 -10.14 8.50
CA MET A 48 14.79 -8.92 8.29
C MET A 48 13.88 -9.03 7.06
N ALA A 49 14.34 -9.63 5.97
CA ALA A 49 13.55 -9.88 4.78
C ALA A 49 12.31 -10.74 5.09
N ALA A 50 12.45 -11.73 5.99
CA ALA A 50 11.34 -12.57 6.44
C ALA A 50 10.28 -11.83 7.27
N GLN A 51 10.57 -10.63 7.80
CA GLN A 51 9.62 -9.79 8.53
C GLN A 51 8.88 -8.79 7.63
N LEU A 52 9.29 -8.66 6.35
CA LEU A 52 8.63 -7.73 5.45
C LEU A 52 7.25 -8.25 5.06
N GLU A 53 6.26 -7.38 5.20
CA GLU A 53 4.95 -7.62 4.63
C GLU A 53 5.02 -7.65 3.10
N ALA A 54 4.16 -8.48 2.51
CA ALA A 54 3.94 -8.49 1.09
C ALA A 54 3.61 -7.07 0.61
N GLU A 55 4.13 -6.71 -0.56
CA GLU A 55 3.82 -5.42 -1.14
C GLU A 55 2.31 -5.33 -1.39
N TYR A 56 1.69 -4.28 -0.86
CA TYR A 56 0.29 -4.02 -1.12
C TYR A 56 0.13 -3.57 -2.56
N ILE A 57 -0.43 -4.46 -3.38
CA ILE A 57 -0.85 -4.16 -4.74
C ILE A 57 -2.36 -3.91 -4.69
N PRO A 58 -2.83 -2.65 -4.72
CA PRO A 58 -4.25 -2.38 -4.65
C PRO A 58 -4.96 -2.97 -5.87
N GLU A 59 -5.99 -3.76 -5.63
CA GLU A 59 -6.92 -4.15 -6.69
C GLU A 59 -7.65 -2.90 -7.20
N ARG A 60 -7.54 -2.66 -8.52
CA ARG A 60 -8.26 -1.56 -9.17
C ARG A 60 -9.53 -2.13 -9.78
N LYS A 61 -10.68 -1.74 -9.22
CA LYS A 61 -11.98 -2.07 -9.79
C LYS A 61 -12.56 -0.86 -10.52
N LEU A 62 -12.87 -1.05 -11.80
CA LEU A 62 -13.61 -0.06 -12.59
C LEU A 62 -15.10 -0.31 -12.42
N HIS A 63 -15.84 0.75 -12.12
CA HIS A 63 -17.30 0.72 -12.03
C HIS A 63 -17.89 1.67 -13.07
N LEU A 64 -18.86 1.19 -13.83
CA LEU A 64 -19.60 1.99 -14.79
C LEU A 64 -20.91 2.45 -14.15
N TYR A 65 -21.19 3.75 -14.20
CA TYR A 65 -22.44 4.32 -13.70
C TYR A 65 -23.22 5.00 -14.82
N HIS A 66 -24.53 4.86 -14.77
CA HIS A 66 -25.44 5.77 -15.45
C HIS A 66 -25.69 6.96 -14.53
N CYS A 67 -25.42 8.17 -15.01
CA CYS A 67 -25.60 9.40 -14.25
C CYS A 67 -26.63 10.32 -14.91
N ASP A 68 -27.26 11.18 -14.10
CA ASP A 68 -28.07 12.28 -14.60
C ASP A 68 -27.20 13.39 -15.24
N HIS A 69 -27.84 14.47 -15.71
CA HIS A 69 -27.17 15.61 -16.33
C HIS A 69 -26.25 16.41 -15.38
N ARG A 70 -26.35 16.17 -14.07
CA ARG A 70 -25.53 16.80 -13.02
C ARG A 70 -24.36 15.91 -12.59
N GLY A 71 -24.29 14.69 -13.10
CA GLY A 71 -23.28 13.69 -12.75
C GLY A 71 -23.64 12.84 -11.53
N LEU A 72 -24.88 12.91 -11.03
CA LEU A 72 -25.34 12.07 -9.92
C LEU A 72 -25.55 10.62 -10.40
N PRO A 73 -24.93 9.61 -9.77
CA PRO A 73 -25.13 8.21 -10.14
C PRO A 73 -26.56 7.75 -9.83
N LEU A 74 -27.27 7.32 -10.87
CA LEU A 74 -28.62 6.74 -10.76
C LEU A 74 -28.61 5.21 -10.81
N ALA A 75 -27.65 4.61 -11.53
CA ALA A 75 -27.52 3.17 -11.63
C ALA A 75 -26.06 2.72 -11.75
N LEU A 76 -25.74 1.57 -11.16
CA LEU A 76 -24.49 0.85 -11.40
C LEU A 76 -24.72 -0.17 -12.52
N ILE A 77 -23.85 -0.17 -13.51
CA ILE A 77 -23.89 -1.08 -14.65
C ILE A 77 -22.88 -2.21 -14.44
N SER A 78 -23.32 -3.46 -14.57
CA SER A 78 -22.47 -4.64 -14.52
C SER A 78 -21.56 -4.72 -15.75
N PRO A 79 -20.47 -5.50 -15.70
CA PRO A 79 -19.64 -5.77 -16.88
C PRO A 79 -20.42 -6.36 -18.08
N GLU A 80 -21.52 -7.07 -17.82
CA GLU A 80 -22.43 -7.65 -18.82
C GLU A 80 -23.40 -6.63 -19.41
N GLY A 81 -23.41 -5.38 -18.92
CA GLY A 81 -24.29 -4.31 -19.37
C GLY A 81 -25.65 -4.28 -18.66
N GLU A 82 -25.84 -5.09 -17.62
CA GLU A 82 -27.08 -5.13 -16.85
C GLU A 82 -27.07 -4.08 -15.73
N THR A 83 -28.24 -3.69 -15.25
CA THR A 83 -28.33 -2.82 -14.06
C THR A 83 -28.08 -3.66 -12.81
N ALA A 84 -26.90 -3.49 -12.21
CA ALA A 84 -26.52 -4.18 -10.97
C ALA A 84 -27.15 -3.52 -9.73
N TRP A 85 -27.41 -2.22 -9.80
CA TRP A 85 -28.07 -1.45 -8.75
C TRP A 85 -28.71 -0.20 -9.34
N GLN A 86 -29.82 0.26 -8.75
CA GLN A 86 -30.48 1.50 -9.10
C GLN A 86 -30.89 2.25 -7.82
N GLY A 87 -30.64 3.55 -7.80
CA GLY A 87 -31.14 4.48 -6.79
C GLY A 87 -32.17 5.40 -7.41
N GLU A 88 -33.31 5.53 -6.75
CA GLU A 88 -34.30 6.55 -7.05
C GLU A 88 -34.13 7.70 -6.05
N TYR A 89 -34.19 8.93 -6.55
CA TYR A 89 -34.14 10.14 -5.73
C TYR A 89 -35.55 10.71 -5.61
N ASP A 90 -35.99 10.91 -4.38
CA ASP A 90 -37.17 11.67 -4.00
C ASP A 90 -36.83 13.17 -4.05
N GLU A 91 -37.09 13.81 -5.20
CA GLU A 91 -36.94 15.28 -5.34
C GLU A 91 -37.74 16.08 -4.30
#